data_AF-A0A3M0NJZ9-F1
#
_entry.id   AF-A0A3M0NJZ9-F1
#
_cell.length_a   1.000
_cell.length_b   1.000
_cell.length_c   1.000
_cell.angle_alpha   90.00
_cell.angle_beta   90.00
_cell.angle_gamma   90.00
#
_symmetry.space_group_name_H-M   'P 1'
#
loop_
_entity.id
_entity.type
_entity.pdbx_description
1 polymer ?
#
loop_
_entity_poly.entity_id
_entity_poly.type
_entity_poly.pdbx_seq_one_letter_code
_entity_poly.pdbx_strand_id
1 'polypeptide(L)'
;MEISQQAFLQAWENQKLVRGALKYAHVRQDYTNYEDFLQEGIITYAHMLTQNQTLSREEVDRSSFRKIIWRTTDLLRKEQHLCERESELTDLQIVEDNHNWDNYLALEAELPYLSDIEQKLFIRHLIGREPVQQLSRQIGVSRVQLQRIKSQLLNRLQEVLER
;
A
#
# COMPACT_ATOMS: atom_id res chain seq x y z
N MET A 1 -6.06 -7.44 -29.36
CA MET A 1 -7.32 -7.95 -28.81
C MET A 1 -8.39 -7.64 -29.84
N GLU A 2 -8.94 -8.65 -30.52
CA GLU A 2 -9.97 -8.42 -31.54
C GLU A 2 -11.37 -8.46 -30.90
N ILE A 3 -12.21 -7.49 -31.24
CA ILE A 3 -13.56 -7.30 -30.69
C ILE A 3 -14.48 -6.98 -31.85
N SER A 4 -15.60 -7.71 -31.98
CA SER A 4 -16.63 -7.35 -32.95
C SER A 4 -17.53 -6.23 -32.42
N GLN A 5 -18.02 -5.37 -33.31
CA GLN A 5 -18.93 -4.29 -32.93
C GLN A 5 -20.18 -4.81 -32.22
N GLN A 6 -20.73 -5.94 -32.67
CA GLN A 6 -21.89 -6.57 -32.04
C GLN A 6 -21.57 -7.06 -30.63
N ALA A 7 -20.40 -7.67 -30.41
CA ALA A 7 -19.98 -8.12 -29.09
C ALA A 7 -19.77 -6.95 -28.13
N PHE A 8 -19.23 -5.83 -28.62
CA PHE A 8 -19.10 -4.61 -27.83
C PHE A 8 -20.45 -4.06 -27.40
N LEU A 9 -21.41 -3.95 -28.32
CA LEU A 9 -22.77 -3.49 -27.99
C LEU A 9 -23.44 -4.40 -26.96
N GLN A 10 -23.31 -5.71 -27.10
CA GLN A 10 -23.85 -6.66 -26.12
C GLN A 10 -23.20 -6.54 -24.74
N ALA A 11 -21.89 -6.30 -24.69
CA ALA A 11 -21.19 -6.05 -23.43
C ALA A 11 -21.63 -4.71 -22.81
N TRP A 12 -21.86 -3.71 -23.65
CA TRP A 12 -22.35 -2.39 -23.25
C TRP A 12 -23.78 -2.43 -22.74
N GLU A 13 -24.66 -3.28 -23.27
CA GLU A 13 -26.01 -3.46 -22.76
C GLU A 13 -26.01 -4.22 -21.43
N ASN A 14 -25.16 -5.23 -21.29
CA ASN A 14 -25.04 -6.02 -20.06
C ASN A 14 -23.92 -5.53 -19.12
N GLN A 15 -23.86 -4.21 -18.88
CA GLN A 15 -22.87 -3.64 -17.93
C GLN A 15 -23.03 -4.18 -16.52
N LYS A 16 -24.23 -4.68 -16.17
CA LYS A 16 -24.52 -5.22 -14.83
C LYS A 16 -23.53 -6.33 -14.45
N LEU A 17 -23.15 -7.18 -15.39
CA LEU A 17 -22.15 -8.23 -15.18
C LEU A 17 -20.79 -7.62 -14.84
N VAL A 18 -20.35 -6.63 -15.62
CA VAL A 18 -19.07 -5.93 -15.42
C VAL A 18 -19.05 -5.20 -14.08
N ARG A 19 -20.09 -4.42 -13.77
CA ARG A 19 -20.22 -3.71 -12.49
C ARG A 19 -20.23 -4.69 -11.30
N GLY A 20 -20.86 -5.85 -11.46
CA GLY A 20 -20.83 -6.92 -10.47
C GLY A 20 -19.42 -7.47 -10.24
N ALA A 21 -18.66 -7.69 -11.32
CA ALA A 21 -17.28 -8.16 -11.25
C ALA A 21 -16.35 -7.12 -10.59
N LEU A 22 -16.48 -5.84 -10.95
CA LEU A 22 -15.73 -4.74 -10.34
C LEU A 22 -16.03 -4.62 -8.85
N LYS A 23 -17.31 -4.68 -8.47
CA LYS A 23 -17.71 -4.66 -7.05
C LYS A 23 -17.09 -5.82 -6.28
N TYR A 24 -16.97 -7.00 -6.89
CA TYR A 24 -16.30 -8.16 -6.29
C TYR A 24 -14.79 -7.95 -6.16
N ALA A 25 -14.17 -7.27 -7.11
CA ALA A 25 -12.76 -6.85 -7.07
C ALA A 25 -12.50 -5.60 -6.19
N HIS A 26 -13.47 -5.21 -5.35
CA HIS A 26 -13.41 -4.02 -4.48
C HIS A 26 -13.32 -2.67 -5.19
N VAL A 27 -13.60 -2.61 -6.50
CA VAL A 27 -13.68 -1.37 -7.27
C VAL A 27 -15.14 -0.90 -7.30
N ARG A 28 -15.45 0.11 -6.48
CA ARG A 28 -16.79 0.72 -6.33
C ARG A 28 -16.84 2.07 -7.05
N GLN A 29 -18.03 2.62 -7.22
CA GLN A 29 -18.26 3.85 -7.99
C GLN A 29 -17.56 5.09 -7.42
N ASP A 30 -17.22 5.07 -6.13
CA ASP A 30 -16.46 6.07 -5.41
C ASP A 30 -14.94 5.94 -5.60
N TYR A 31 -14.47 4.88 -6.27
CA TYR A 31 -13.07 4.70 -6.61
C TYR A 31 -12.64 5.73 -7.66
N THR A 32 -11.51 6.41 -7.44
CA THR A 32 -11.03 7.54 -8.27
C THR A 32 -11.05 7.22 -9.77
N ASN A 33 -10.62 6.02 -10.14
CA ASN A 33 -10.50 5.60 -11.55
C ASN A 33 -11.60 4.59 -11.96
N TYR A 34 -12.78 4.62 -11.31
CA TYR A 34 -13.85 3.64 -11.53
C TYR A 34 -14.25 3.49 -13.00
N GLU A 35 -14.42 4.61 -13.71
CA GLU A 35 -14.87 4.62 -15.11
C GLU A 35 -13.85 3.93 -16.03
N ASP A 36 -12.56 4.04 -15.75
CA ASP A 36 -11.50 3.36 -16.52
C ASP A 36 -11.58 1.84 -16.33
N PHE A 37 -11.77 1.39 -15.09
CA PHE A 37 -12.00 -0.04 -14.81
C PHE A 37 -13.29 -0.56 -15.45
N LEU A 38 -14.35 0.25 -15.49
CA LEU A 38 -15.59 -0.10 -16.16
C LEU A 38 -15.39 -0.28 -17.66
N GLN A 39 -14.68 0.65 -18.31
CA GLN A 39 -14.36 0.55 -19.74
C GLN A 39 -13.50 -0.68 -20.04
N GLU A 40 -12.43 -0.91 -19.26
CA GLU A 40 -11.58 -2.08 -19.43
C GLU A 40 -12.36 -3.39 -19.21
N GLY A 41 -13.27 -3.41 -18.24
CA GLY A 41 -14.15 -4.55 -17.98
C GLY A 41 -15.11 -4.83 -19.14
N ILE A 42 -15.69 -3.78 -19.75
CA ILE A 42 -16.54 -3.90 -20.94
C ILE A 42 -15.74 -4.42 -22.13
N ILE A 43 -14.54 -3.89 -22.36
CA ILE A 43 -13.62 -4.33 -23.42
C ILE A 43 -13.26 -5.81 -23.23
N THR A 44 -12.93 -6.21 -22.00
CA THR A 44 -12.65 -7.60 -21.63
C THR A 44 -13.83 -8.52 -21.91
N TYR A 45 -15.04 -8.09 -21.57
CA TYR A 45 -16.26 -8.86 -21.80
C TYR A 45 -16.58 -8.98 -23.29
N ALA A 46 -16.51 -7.89 -24.05
CA ALA A 46 -16.74 -7.87 -25.48
C ALA A 46 -15.77 -8.82 -26.23
N HIS A 47 -14.52 -8.87 -25.79
CA HIS A 47 -13.56 -9.82 -26.33
C HIS A 47 -13.92 -11.27 -26.01
N MET A 48 -14.37 -11.56 -24.78
CA MET A 48 -14.82 -12.89 -24.41
C MET A 48 -16.02 -13.36 -25.26
N LEU A 49 -16.96 -12.47 -25.52
CA LEU A 49 -18.08 -12.72 -26.43
C LEU A 49 -17.62 -12.99 -27.87
N THR A 50 -16.61 -12.24 -28.33
CA THR A 50 -16.04 -12.42 -29.67
C THR A 50 -15.31 -13.76 -29.81
N GLN A 51 -14.58 -14.19 -28.77
CA GLN A 51 -13.80 -15.43 -28.79
C GLN A 51 -14.64 -16.70 -28.62
N ASN A 52 -15.78 -16.60 -27.93
CA ASN A 52 -16.56 -17.76 -27.49
C ASN A 52 -17.95 -17.80 -28.13
N GLN A 53 -18.02 -17.59 -29.45
CA GLN A 53 -19.30 -17.54 -30.19
C GLN A 53 -20.05 -18.87 -30.20
N THR A 54 -19.36 -19.99 -29.96
CA THR A 54 -19.93 -21.34 -29.97
C THR A 54 -20.48 -21.78 -28.62
N LEU A 55 -20.14 -21.07 -27.53
CA LEU A 55 -20.58 -21.38 -26.18
C LEU A 55 -21.94 -20.75 -25.87
N SER A 56 -22.64 -21.30 -24.88
CA SER A 56 -23.87 -20.68 -24.39
C SER A 56 -23.55 -19.35 -23.71
N ARG A 57 -24.51 -18.41 -23.75
CA ARG A 57 -24.31 -17.09 -23.16
C ARG A 57 -23.96 -17.15 -21.67
N GLU A 58 -24.59 -18.05 -20.92
CA GLU A 58 -24.33 -18.22 -19.48
C GLU A 58 -22.89 -18.68 -19.18
N GLU A 59 -22.34 -19.58 -19.99
CA GLU A 59 -20.97 -20.06 -19.84
C GLU A 59 -19.95 -18.95 -20.14
N VAL A 60 -20.20 -18.16 -21.19
CA VAL A 60 -19.36 -17.02 -21.52
C VAL A 60 -19.45 -15.97 -20.44
N ASP A 61 -20.64 -15.67 -19.92
CA ASP A 61 -20.85 -14.70 -18.84
C ASP A 61 -20.12 -15.10 -17.55
N ARG A 62 -20.25 -16.37 -17.14
CA ARG A 62 -19.53 -16.90 -15.96
C ARG A 62 -18.02 -16.80 -16.12
N SER A 63 -17.51 -17.15 -17.30
CA SER A 63 -16.08 -17.08 -17.61
C SER A 63 -15.58 -15.64 -17.68
N SER A 64 -16.37 -14.76 -18.29
CA SER A 64 -16.09 -13.32 -18.40
C SER A 64 -16.04 -12.66 -17.03
N PHE A 65 -16.97 -12.98 -16.13
CA PHE A 65 -16.99 -12.46 -14.77
C PHE A 65 -15.66 -12.73 -14.04
N ARG A 66 -15.15 -13.97 -14.11
CA ARG A 66 -13.85 -14.33 -13.53
C ARG A 66 -12.70 -13.59 -14.21
N LYS A 67 -12.71 -13.49 -15.54
CA LYS A 67 -11.65 -12.83 -16.30
C LYS A 67 -11.57 -11.33 -16.02
N ILE A 68 -12.72 -10.67 -15.87
CA ILE A 68 -12.80 -9.24 -15.48
C ILE A 68 -12.22 -9.05 -14.07
N ILE A 69 -12.54 -9.93 -13.11
CA ILE A 69 -11.96 -9.85 -11.75
C ILE A 69 -10.44 -9.96 -11.81
N TRP A 70 -9.90 -10.95 -12.53
CA TRP A 70 -8.46 -11.13 -12.66
C TRP A 70 -7.80 -9.92 -13.31
N ARG A 71 -8.35 -9.44 -14.43
CA ARG A 71 -7.84 -8.27 -15.14
C ARG A 71 -7.83 -7.02 -14.24
N THR A 72 -8.92 -6.80 -13.50
CA THR A 72 -9.05 -5.68 -12.56
C THR A 72 -8.01 -5.78 -11.44
N THR A 73 -7.85 -6.97 -10.86
CA THR A 73 -6.87 -7.22 -9.79
C THR A 73 -5.44 -6.99 -10.27
N ASP A 74 -5.12 -7.42 -11.49
CA ASP A 74 -3.78 -7.22 -12.08
C ASP A 74 -3.48 -5.74 -12.34
N LEU A 75 -4.49 -4.97 -12.78
CA LEU A 75 -4.35 -3.52 -12.94
C LEU A 75 -4.15 -2.82 -11.59
N LEU A 76 -4.91 -3.19 -10.56
CA LEU A 76 -4.74 -2.67 -9.21
C LEU A 76 -3.35 -2.97 -8.64
N ARG A 77 -2.82 -4.18 -8.86
CA ARG A 77 -1.45 -4.54 -8.46
C ARG A 77 -0.42 -3.68 -9.18
N LYS A 78 -0.62 -3.42 -10.47
CA LYS A 78 0.27 -2.56 -11.24
C LYS A 78 0.26 -1.12 -10.73
N GLU A 79 -0.93 -0.58 -10.44
CA GLU A 79 -1.09 0.75 -9.84
C GLU A 79 -0.43 0.82 -8.47
N GLN A 80 -0.64 -0.18 -7.62
CA GLN A 80 0.02 -0.29 -6.32
C GLN A 80 1.55 -0.29 -6.45
N HIS A 81 2.12 -1.10 -7.34
CA HIS A 81 3.57 -1.13 -7.52
C HIS A 81 4.14 0.18 -8.07
N LEU A 82 3.39 0.93 -8.87
CA LEU A 82 3.80 2.26 -9.32
C LEU A 82 3.80 3.23 -8.14
N CYS A 83 2.72 3.27 -7.36
CA CYS A 83 2.62 4.10 -6.15
C CYS A 83 3.72 3.78 -5.13
N GLU A 84 4.03 2.50 -4.90
CA GLU A 84 5.11 2.06 -4.00
C GLU A 84 6.47 2.60 -4.48
N ARG A 85 6.77 2.46 -5.78
CA ARG A 85 8.04 2.97 -6.35
C ARG A 85 8.13 4.49 -6.33
N GLU A 86 7.04 5.18 -6.61
CA GLU A 86 7.00 6.66 -6.53
C GLU A 86 7.15 7.12 -5.08
N SER A 87 6.56 6.41 -4.12
CA SER A 87 6.72 6.69 -2.69
C SER A 87 8.16 6.45 -2.24
N GLU A 88 8.80 5.35 -2.65
CA GLU A 88 10.22 5.10 -2.36
C GLU A 88 11.13 6.20 -2.89
N LEU A 89 10.89 6.69 -4.11
CA LEU A 89 11.64 7.81 -4.68
C LEU A 89 11.42 9.11 -3.90
N THR A 90 10.18 9.36 -3.47
CA THR A 90 9.83 10.52 -2.64
C THR A 90 10.48 10.44 -1.26
N ASP A 91 10.47 9.27 -0.62
CA ASP A 91 11.11 9.04 0.67
C ASP A 91 12.63 9.25 0.57
N LEU A 92 13.27 8.79 -0.51
CA LEU A 92 14.70 9.03 -0.75
C LEU A 92 15.01 10.52 -0.95
N GLN A 93 14.18 11.25 -1.70
CA GLN A 93 14.32 12.70 -1.90
C GLN A 93 14.11 13.49 -0.60
N ILE A 94 13.10 13.12 0.20
CA ILE A 94 12.87 13.70 1.52
C ILE A 94 14.07 13.44 2.43
N VAL A 95 14.64 12.22 2.42
CA VAL A 95 15.85 11.92 3.20
C VAL A 95 17.03 12.77 2.73
N GLU A 96 17.21 12.99 1.43
CA GLU A 96 18.28 13.84 0.88
C GLU A 96 18.12 15.31 1.29
N ASP A 97 16.89 15.84 1.28
CA ASP A 97 16.60 17.24 1.62
C ASP A 97 16.50 17.49 3.14
N ASN A 98 16.22 16.48 3.97
CA ASN A 98 16.14 16.57 5.44
C ASN A 98 17.40 16.09 6.19
N HIS A 99 18.58 16.08 5.56
CA HIS A 99 19.84 16.02 6.31
C HIS A 99 20.06 17.34 7.06
N ASN A 100 19.21 17.60 8.06
CA ASN A 100 19.42 18.64 9.02
C ASN A 100 20.52 18.17 9.97
N TRP A 101 21.77 18.32 9.54
CA TRP A 101 22.96 17.96 10.30
C TRP A 101 22.92 18.53 11.71
N ASP A 102 22.28 19.70 11.89
CA ASP A 102 22.08 20.33 13.19
C ASP A 102 21.22 19.48 14.14
N ASN A 103 20.18 18.81 13.62
CA ASN A 103 19.37 17.87 14.40
C ASN A 103 20.18 16.63 14.81
N TYR A 104 21.04 16.13 13.93
CA TYR A 104 21.89 14.97 14.24
C TYR A 104 22.92 15.33 15.33
N LEU A 105 23.59 16.47 15.20
CA LEU A 105 24.52 17.01 16.20
C LEU A 105 23.84 17.27 17.55
N ALA A 106 22.62 17.83 17.54
CA ALA A 106 21.85 18.07 18.76
C ALA A 106 21.47 16.78 19.48
N LEU A 107 21.05 15.74 18.74
CA LEU A 107 20.73 14.44 19.30
C LEU A 107 21.97 13.69 19.81
N GLU A 108 23.10 13.79 19.09
CA GLU A 108 24.38 13.21 19.54
C GLU A 108 24.88 13.86 20.84
N ALA A 109 24.73 15.18 20.97
CA ALA A 109 25.08 15.91 22.18
C ALA A 109 24.24 15.52 23.41
N GLU A 110 23.03 14.99 23.21
CA GLU A 110 22.14 14.53 24.30
C GLU A 110 22.44 13.11 24.79
N LEU A 111 23.10 12.28 23.98
CA LEU A 111 23.42 10.89 24.33
C LEU A 111 24.10 10.71 25.69
N PRO A 112 25.09 11.54 26.09
CA PRO A 112 25.77 11.39 27.38
C PRO A 112 24.84 11.61 28.59
N TYR A 113 23.71 12.29 28.41
CA TYR A 113 22.75 12.61 29.46
C TYR A 113 21.56 11.64 29.53
N LEU A 114 21.53 10.66 28.63
CA LEU A 114 20.58 9.55 28.68
C LEU A 114 21.12 8.45 29.61
N SER A 115 20.21 7.79 30.33
CA SER A 115 20.57 6.58 31.08
C SER A 115 20.98 5.43 30.15
N ASP A 116 21.73 4.45 30.66
CA ASP A 116 22.15 3.28 29.88
C ASP A 116 21.00 2.55 29.17
N ILE A 117 19.82 2.52 29.79
CA ILE A 117 18.62 1.89 29.21
C ILE A 117 18.08 2.75 28.07
N GLU A 118 18.03 4.07 28.25
CA GLU A 118 17.59 5.03 27.22
C GLU A 118 18.56 5.06 26.05
N GLN A 119 19.88 5.05 26.27
CA GLN A 119 20.88 4.97 25.22
C GLN A 119 20.74 3.68 24.40
N LYS A 120 20.58 2.53 25.08
CA LYS A 120 20.35 1.25 24.40
C LYS A 120 19.05 1.24 23.62
N LEU A 121 17.99 1.83 24.17
CA LEU A 121 16.70 1.99 23.50
C LEU A 121 16.82 2.91 22.28
N PHE A 122 17.57 4.01 22.39
CA PHE A 122 17.82 4.92 21.28
C PHE A 122 18.61 4.25 20.16
N ILE A 123 19.79 3.68 20.47
CA ILE A 123 20.68 3.11 19.47
C ILE A 123 20.10 1.84 18.85
N ARG A 124 19.59 0.90 19.67
CA ARG A 124 19.17 -0.42 19.16
C ARG A 124 17.75 -0.42 18.61
N HIS A 125 16.81 0.25 19.28
CA HIS A 125 15.41 0.24 18.86
C HIS A 125 15.08 1.39 17.90
N LEU A 126 15.44 2.63 18.23
CA LEU A 126 15.09 3.79 17.40
C LEU A 126 15.95 3.89 16.14
N ILE A 127 17.27 3.73 16.25
CA ILE A 127 18.18 3.75 15.08
C ILE A 127 18.31 2.37 14.44
N GLY A 128 18.64 1.34 15.22
CA GLY A 128 18.89 -0.03 14.74
C GLY A 128 17.65 -0.85 14.37
N ARG A 129 16.44 -0.31 14.57
CA ARG A 129 15.14 -0.95 14.26
C ARG A 129 14.89 -2.30 14.94
N GLU A 130 15.60 -2.62 16.04
CA GLU A 130 15.33 -3.84 16.80
C GLU A 130 13.93 -3.80 17.45
N PRO A 131 13.16 -4.90 17.49
CA PRO A 131 11.84 -4.89 18.11
C PRO A 131 11.92 -4.74 19.64
N VAL A 132 11.01 -3.95 20.22
CA VAL A 132 10.92 -3.67 21.68
C VAL A 132 10.89 -4.95 22.51
N GLN A 133 10.25 -6.00 22.00
CA GLN A 133 10.13 -7.32 22.65
C GLN A 133 11.49 -8.03 22.77
N GLN A 134 12.36 -7.86 21.79
CA GLN A 134 13.71 -8.42 21.81
C GLN A 134 14.59 -7.62 22.76
N LEU A 135 14.50 -6.29 22.71
CA LEU A 135 15.24 -5.40 23.60
C LEU A 135 14.85 -5.59 25.08
N SER A 136 13.55 -5.77 25.36
CA SER A 136 13.07 -6.03 26.73
C SER A 136 13.64 -7.31 27.32
N ARG A 137 13.81 -8.35 26.49
CA ARG A 137 14.42 -9.63 26.91
C ARG A 137 15.92 -9.49 27.15
N GLN A 138 16.61 -8.71 26.33
CA GLN A 138 18.06 -8.51 26.44
C GLN A 138 18.45 -7.63 27.65
N ILE A 139 17.66 -6.59 27.94
CA ILE A 139 17.95 -5.65 29.05
C ILE A 139 17.38 -6.16 30.38
N GLY A 140 16.44 -7.13 30.35
CA GLY A 140 15.82 -7.68 31.57
C GLY A 140 14.75 -6.79 32.18
N VAL A 141 14.15 -5.91 31.37
CA VAL A 141 13.13 -4.93 31.78
C VAL A 141 11.77 -5.34 31.22
N SER A 142 10.69 -5.12 31.98
CA SER A 142 9.35 -5.44 31.49
C SER A 142 8.99 -4.60 30.25
N ARG A 143 8.23 -5.18 29.32
CA ARG A 143 7.78 -4.48 28.10
C ARG A 143 7.03 -3.17 28.41
N VAL A 144 6.24 -3.15 29.48
CA VAL A 144 5.48 -1.97 29.91
C VAL A 144 6.40 -0.87 30.38
N GLN A 145 7.41 -1.20 31.18
CA GLN A 145 8.41 -0.24 31.63
C GLN A 145 9.24 0.30 30.46
N LEU A 146 9.63 -0.56 29.52
CA LEU A 146 10.39 -0.15 28.34
C LEU A 146 9.58 0.78 27.42
N GLN A 147 8.28 0.53 27.27
CA GLN A 147 7.36 1.44 26.56
C GLN A 147 7.23 2.79 27.26
N ARG A 148 7.14 2.82 28.60
CA ARG A 148 7.09 4.07 29.35
C ARG A 148 8.38 4.88 29.19
N ILE A 149 9.53 4.22 29.29
CA ILE A 149 10.84 4.85 29.05
C ILE A 149 10.93 5.35 27.61
N LYS A 150 10.42 4.59 26.63
CA LYS A 150 10.33 5.03 25.23
C LYS A 150 9.55 6.33 25.09
N SER A 151 8.37 6.42 25.69
CA SER A 151 7.55 7.64 25.62
C SER A 151 8.27 8.84 26.26
N GLN A 152 8.94 8.65 27.39
CA GLN A 152 9.72 9.71 28.04
C GLN A 152 10.91 10.16 27.20
N LEU A 153 11.64 9.20 26.64
CA LEU A 153 12.76 9.46 25.73
C LEU A 153 12.31 10.24 24.50
N LEU A 154 11.20 9.84 23.86
CA LEU A 154 10.70 10.54 22.68
C LEU A 154 10.29 11.98 22.98
N ASN A 155 9.61 12.23 24.10
CA ASN A 155 9.26 13.59 24.50
C ASN A 155 10.51 14.45 24.73
N ARG A 156 11.53 13.90 25.39
CA ARG A 156 12.80 14.61 25.62
C ARG A 156 13.53 14.93 24.32
N LEU A 157 13.61 13.97 23.39
CA LEU A 157 14.28 14.19 22.10
C LEU A 157 13.50 15.19 21.25
N GLN A 158 12.17 15.23 21.36
CA GLN A 158 11.34 16.23 20.71
C GLN A 158 11.66 17.64 21.23
N GLU A 159 11.75 17.83 22.55
CA GLU A 159 12.15 19.12 23.14
C GLU A 159 13.54 19.59 22.67
N VAL A 160 14.45 18.66 22.38
CA VAL A 160 15.81 18.97 21.89
C VAL A 160 15.78 19.40 20.42
N LEU A 161 14.91 18.80 19.62
CA LEU A 161 14.76 19.11 18.19
C LEU A 161 13.92 20.36 17.92
N GLU A 162 13.09 20.78 18.88
CA GLU A 162 12.27 22.00 18.80
C GLU A 162 12.97 23.25 19.38
N ARG A 163 14.21 23.11 19.89
CA ARG A 163 15.06 24.21 20.39
C ARG A 163 15.91 24.83 19.29
#